data_AF-I3QDZ0-F1
#
_entry.id   AF-I3QDZ0-F1
#
_cell.length_a   1.000
_cell.length_b   1.000
_cell.length_c   1.000
_cell.angle_alpha   90.00
_cell.angle_beta   90.00
_cell.angle_gamma   90.00
#
_symmetry.space_group_name_H-M   'P 1'
#
loop_
_entity.id
_entity.type
_entity.pdbx_description
1 polymer ?
#
loop_
_entity_poly.entity_id
_entity_poly.type
_entity_poly.pdbx_seq_one_letter_code
_entity_poly.pdbx_strand_id
1 'polypeptide(L)'
;RTPRRATSLTRVRAPEPKQATPLNPRTVEYEWGGPVGALALTMLLPAFVLIINVLCGEKQCAVTGIYNLPTEILETIRASLSQLPFAIGLELAWLLLHALLYMVPIGGRVKGTKLRNGKTLVYNMNAVYVFVFTHAVLGGLHYNGIFCLAGLAEMFAPLMIASIIISTGMSIVLYLASFRAPTVLLSLGGNTGNPVYDFWMGRELN
;
A
#
# COMPACT_ATOMS: atom_id res chain seq x y z
N ARG A 1 -76.18 24.00 28.04
CA ARG A 1 -75.43 22.76 27.74
C ARG A 1 -74.24 23.12 26.84
N THR A 2 -73.06 23.29 27.43
CA THR A 2 -71.80 23.57 26.71
C THR A 2 -71.14 22.25 26.28
N PRO A 3 -70.62 22.12 25.04
CA PRO A 3 -69.97 20.88 24.62
C PRO A 3 -68.52 20.85 25.14
N ARG A 4 -68.16 19.76 25.84
CA ARG A 4 -66.78 19.46 26.23
C ARG A 4 -65.98 19.07 24.98
N ARG A 5 -64.95 19.86 24.68
CA ARG A 5 -63.97 19.57 23.63
C ARG A 5 -63.03 18.47 24.14
N ALA A 6 -63.06 17.30 23.50
CA ALA A 6 -62.14 16.21 23.79
C ALA A 6 -60.74 16.55 23.26
N THR A 7 -59.77 16.66 24.16
CA THR A 7 -58.35 16.79 23.82
C THR A 7 -57.79 15.42 23.46
N SER A 8 -57.56 15.22 22.16
CA SER A 8 -56.78 14.10 21.63
C SER A 8 -55.31 14.26 22.05
N LEU A 9 -54.85 13.41 22.96
CA LEU A 9 -53.42 13.30 23.30
C LEU A 9 -52.70 12.59 22.15
N THR A 10 -52.00 13.37 21.33
CA THR A 10 -51.12 12.86 20.29
C THR A 10 -49.94 12.17 20.97
N ARG A 11 -49.90 10.84 20.93
CA ARG A 11 -48.80 10.02 21.47
C ARG A 11 -47.55 10.30 20.63
N VAL A 12 -46.64 11.13 21.13
CA VAL A 12 -45.32 11.33 20.53
C VAL A 12 -44.57 10.00 20.59
N ARG A 13 -44.38 9.37 19.44
CA ARG A 13 -43.60 8.13 19.31
C ARG A 13 -42.15 8.47 19.66
N ALA A 14 -41.61 7.80 20.68
CA ALA A 14 -40.20 7.93 21.04
C ALA A 14 -39.34 7.57 19.81
N PRO A 15 -38.22 8.30 19.57
CA PRO A 15 -37.34 7.99 18.45
C PRO A 15 -36.80 6.57 18.62
N GLU A 16 -36.96 5.74 17.59
CA GLU A 16 -36.35 4.41 17.55
C GLU A 16 -34.84 4.53 17.75
N PRO A 17 -34.22 3.69 18.60
CA PRO A 17 -32.78 3.73 18.81
C PRO A 17 -32.10 3.44 17.48
N LYS A 18 -31.32 4.42 16.97
CA LYS A 18 -30.45 4.24 15.80
C LYS A 18 -29.59 3.00 16.05
N GLN A 19 -29.80 1.95 15.27
CA GLN A 19 -28.96 0.75 15.31
C GLN A 19 -27.49 1.18 15.20
N ALA A 20 -26.67 0.76 16.15
CA ALA A 20 -25.24 1.06 16.14
C ALA A 20 -24.64 0.46 14.87
N THR A 21 -24.05 1.29 14.01
CA THR A 21 -23.38 0.83 12.79
C THR A 21 -22.33 -0.21 13.18
N PRO A 22 -22.31 -1.41 12.55
CA PRO A 22 -21.33 -2.43 12.88
C PRO A 22 -19.91 -1.90 12.64
N LEU A 23 -18.94 -2.34 13.46
CA LEU A 23 -17.55 -1.89 13.33
C LEU A 23 -16.95 -2.28 11.97
N ASN A 24 -17.28 -3.47 11.49
CA ASN A 24 -16.86 -4.03 10.20
C ASN A 24 -18.08 -4.28 9.30
N PRO A 25 -18.69 -3.25 8.71
CA PRO A 25 -19.77 -3.44 7.75
C PRO A 25 -19.23 -4.20 6.52
N ARG A 26 -20.12 -4.93 5.84
CA ARG A 26 -19.78 -5.54 4.55
C ARG A 26 -19.77 -4.49 3.47
N THR A 27 -18.78 -4.55 2.60
CA THR A 27 -18.69 -3.70 1.43
C THR A 27 -19.76 -4.14 0.43
N VAL A 28 -20.59 -3.20 -0.03
CA VAL A 28 -21.71 -3.48 -0.94
C VAL A 28 -21.47 -2.99 -2.37
N GLU A 29 -20.54 -2.03 -2.53
CA GLU A 29 -20.20 -1.45 -3.83
C GLU A 29 -18.76 -1.83 -4.20
N TYR A 30 -18.58 -2.13 -5.49
CA TYR A 30 -17.28 -2.39 -6.07
C TYR A 30 -16.77 -1.14 -6.79
N GLU A 31 -15.50 -0.84 -6.61
CA GLU A 31 -14.72 0.12 -7.38
C GLU A 31 -13.84 -0.63 -8.40
N TRP A 32 -13.09 0.08 -9.25
CA TRP A 32 -12.05 -0.51 -10.11
C TRP A 32 -12.51 -1.66 -11.02
N GLY A 33 -13.78 -1.66 -11.45
CA GLY A 33 -14.35 -2.74 -12.27
C GLY A 33 -14.60 -4.05 -11.50
N GLY A 34 -14.65 -4.00 -10.17
CA GLY A 34 -14.94 -5.14 -9.31
C GLY A 34 -13.88 -6.22 -9.35
N PRO A 35 -14.23 -7.49 -9.05
CA PRO A 35 -13.23 -8.56 -8.90
C PRO A 35 -12.37 -8.79 -10.15
N VAL A 36 -12.93 -8.63 -11.34
CA VAL A 36 -12.19 -8.82 -12.60
C VAL A 36 -11.19 -7.69 -12.81
N GLY A 37 -11.59 -6.43 -12.59
CA GLY A 37 -10.69 -5.30 -12.71
C GLY A 37 -9.61 -5.29 -11.62
N ALA A 38 -9.95 -5.65 -10.38
CA ALA A 38 -8.99 -5.85 -9.31
C ALA A 38 -7.93 -6.92 -9.65
N LEU A 39 -8.34 -8.06 -10.20
CA LEU A 39 -7.41 -9.09 -10.67
C LEU A 39 -6.50 -8.56 -11.77
N ALA A 40 -7.10 -7.88 -12.75
CA ALA A 40 -6.38 -7.32 -13.88
C ALA A 40 -5.33 -6.31 -13.40
N LEU A 41 -5.68 -5.37 -12.51
CA LEU A 41 -4.75 -4.36 -11.99
C LEU A 41 -3.64 -4.96 -11.12
N THR A 42 -3.97 -5.96 -10.29
CA THR A 42 -2.98 -6.66 -9.45
C THR A 42 -1.87 -7.29 -10.30
N MET A 43 -2.21 -7.85 -11.47
CA MET A 43 -1.25 -8.48 -12.38
C MET A 43 -0.63 -7.47 -13.36
N LEU A 44 -1.43 -6.56 -13.88
CA LEU A 44 -1.05 -5.64 -14.94
C LEU A 44 -0.09 -4.55 -14.44
N LEU A 45 -0.27 -4.01 -13.25
CA LEU A 45 0.58 -2.90 -12.79
C LEU A 45 2.05 -3.29 -12.60
N PRO A 46 2.39 -4.41 -11.93
CA PRO A 46 3.78 -4.87 -11.87
C PRO A 46 4.33 -5.23 -13.25
N ALA A 47 3.52 -5.89 -14.09
CA ALA A 47 3.91 -6.20 -15.46
C ALA A 47 4.17 -4.93 -16.28
N PHE A 48 3.34 -3.90 -16.12
CA PHE A 48 3.46 -2.63 -16.82
C PHE A 48 4.79 -1.95 -16.50
N VAL A 49 5.22 -1.95 -15.23
CA VAL A 49 6.53 -1.43 -14.82
C VAL A 49 7.66 -2.17 -15.53
N LEU A 50 7.61 -3.51 -15.61
CA LEU A 50 8.61 -4.28 -16.37
C LEU A 50 8.57 -3.94 -17.86
N ILE A 51 7.38 -3.88 -18.45
CA ILE A 51 7.19 -3.64 -19.88
C ILE A 51 7.77 -2.29 -20.28
N ILE A 52 7.43 -1.21 -19.58
CA ILE A 52 7.91 0.13 -19.96
C ILE A 52 9.44 0.25 -19.84
N ASN A 53 10.03 -0.35 -18.80
CA ASN A 53 11.48 -0.28 -18.57
C ASN A 53 12.26 -1.21 -19.52
N VAL A 54 11.64 -2.28 -20.01
CA VAL A 54 12.23 -3.13 -21.05
C VAL A 54 12.09 -2.50 -22.44
N LEU A 55 10.97 -1.84 -22.73
CA LEU A 55 10.76 -1.14 -24.00
C LEU A 55 11.65 0.10 -24.17
N CYS A 56 12.07 0.70 -23.05
CA CYS A 56 12.97 1.84 -23.00
C CYS A 56 14.14 1.55 -22.04
N GLY A 57 15.11 0.79 -22.54
CA GLY A 57 16.35 0.47 -21.86
C GLY A 57 17.57 0.95 -22.63
N GLU A 58 18.76 0.50 -22.23
CA GLU A 58 20.03 0.94 -22.82
C GLU A 58 20.16 0.57 -24.31
N LYS A 59 19.62 -0.60 -24.71
CA LYS A 59 19.73 -1.10 -26.08
C LYS A 59 18.81 -0.36 -27.05
N GLN A 60 17.61 0.02 -26.60
CA GLN A 60 16.58 0.64 -27.42
C GLN A 60 15.54 1.36 -26.56
N CYS A 61 14.97 2.43 -27.11
CA CYS A 61 13.80 3.10 -26.56
C CYS A 61 12.80 3.39 -27.68
N ALA A 62 12.00 2.38 -28.02
CA ALA A 62 11.02 2.48 -29.09
C ALA A 62 9.83 1.54 -28.84
N VAL A 63 8.63 2.00 -29.17
CA VAL A 63 7.39 1.20 -29.04
C VAL A 63 7.42 -0.05 -29.93
N THR A 64 8.17 0.00 -31.04
CA THR A 64 8.41 -1.17 -31.91
C THR A 64 9.11 -2.33 -31.20
N GLY A 65 9.76 -2.08 -30.05
CA GLY A 65 10.31 -3.13 -29.19
C GLY A 65 9.26 -4.12 -28.67
N ILE A 66 7.96 -3.81 -28.78
CA ILE A 66 6.86 -4.67 -28.33
C ILE A 66 6.86 -6.04 -29.01
N TYR A 67 7.36 -6.15 -30.25
CA TYR A 67 7.41 -7.42 -30.98
C TYR A 67 8.38 -8.43 -30.35
N ASN A 68 9.41 -7.95 -29.65
CA ASN A 68 10.41 -8.77 -28.96
C ASN A 68 10.22 -8.77 -27.42
N LEU A 69 9.08 -8.26 -26.94
CA LEU A 69 8.87 -8.02 -25.52
C LEU A 69 9.05 -9.29 -24.64
N PRO A 70 8.52 -10.48 -25.01
CA PRO A 70 8.70 -11.67 -24.18
C PRO A 70 10.18 -12.09 -24.06
N THR A 71 10.97 -11.96 -25.13
CA THR A 71 12.38 -12.31 -25.11
C THR A 71 13.18 -11.31 -24.29
N GLU A 72 12.93 -10.00 -24.45
CA GLU A 72 13.63 -8.95 -23.71
C GLU A 72 13.32 -9.00 -22.20
N ILE A 73 12.07 -9.28 -21.81
CA ILE A 73 11.70 -9.51 -20.39
C ILE A 73 12.48 -10.68 -19.83
N LEU A 74 12.52 -11.80 -20.55
CA LEU A 74 13.20 -13.01 -20.09
C LEU A 74 14.71 -12.80 -19.98
N GLU A 75 15.32 -12.09 -20.92
CA GLU A 75 16.74 -11.69 -20.86
C GLU A 75 17.01 -10.79 -19.65
N THR A 76 16.16 -9.78 -19.42
CA THR A 76 16.28 -8.86 -18.28
C THR A 76 16.21 -9.62 -16.95
N ILE A 77 15.26 -10.55 -16.81
CA ILE A 77 15.13 -11.38 -15.62
C ILE A 77 16.38 -12.24 -15.44
N ARG A 78 16.83 -12.95 -16.49
CA ARG A 78 18.01 -13.82 -16.45
C ARG A 78 19.28 -13.06 -16.08
N ALA A 79 19.51 -11.89 -16.67
CA ALA A 79 20.64 -11.03 -16.36
C ALA A 79 20.61 -10.57 -14.89
N SER A 80 19.42 -10.35 -14.34
CA SER A 80 19.22 -9.90 -12.96
C SER A 80 19.34 -11.00 -11.91
N LEU A 81 19.18 -12.28 -12.27
CA LEU A 81 19.10 -13.39 -11.30
C LEU A 81 20.30 -13.48 -10.36
N SER A 82 21.51 -13.22 -10.85
CA SER A 82 22.74 -13.31 -10.04
C SER A 82 22.81 -12.24 -8.94
N GLN A 83 22.31 -11.04 -9.23
CA GLN A 83 22.33 -9.90 -8.31
C GLN A 83 21.03 -9.77 -7.50
N LEU A 84 19.98 -10.50 -7.87
CA LEU A 84 18.66 -10.41 -7.25
C LEU A 84 18.68 -10.63 -5.73
N PRO A 85 19.41 -11.62 -5.15
CA PRO A 85 19.47 -11.78 -3.70
C PRO A 85 20.06 -10.56 -2.98
N PHE A 86 21.09 -9.96 -3.59
CA PHE A 86 21.72 -8.76 -3.05
C PHE A 86 20.78 -7.54 -3.17
N ALA A 87 20.09 -7.38 -4.30
CA ALA A 87 19.09 -6.33 -4.49
C ALA A 87 17.93 -6.43 -3.48
N ILE A 88 17.39 -7.64 -3.25
CA ILE A 88 16.37 -7.88 -2.22
C ILE A 88 16.90 -7.51 -0.83
N GLY A 89 18.11 -7.96 -0.49
CA GLY A 89 18.72 -7.66 0.80
C GLY A 89 18.93 -6.14 1.01
N LEU A 90 19.37 -5.45 -0.03
CA LEU A 90 19.58 -4.01 -0.02
C LEU A 90 18.28 -3.24 0.18
N GLU A 91 17.22 -3.57 -0.56
CA GLU A 91 15.92 -2.93 -0.41
C GLU A 91 15.30 -3.20 0.97
N LEU A 92 15.35 -4.44 1.46
CA LEU A 92 14.85 -4.78 2.79
C LEU A 92 15.64 -4.05 3.89
N ALA A 93 16.97 -3.92 3.76
CA ALA A 93 17.79 -3.14 4.67
C ALA A 93 17.41 -1.66 4.64
N TRP A 94 17.16 -1.11 3.45
CA TRP A 94 16.71 0.29 3.27
C TRP A 94 15.33 0.54 3.89
N LEU A 95 14.37 -0.37 3.65
CA LEU A 95 13.05 -0.33 4.26
C LEU A 95 13.11 -0.44 5.79
N LEU A 96 13.93 -1.37 6.30
CA LEU A 96 14.15 -1.54 7.74
C LEU A 96 14.77 -0.29 8.37
N LEU A 97 15.78 0.31 7.72
CA LEU A 97 16.38 1.56 8.16
C LEU A 97 15.31 2.66 8.29
N HIS A 98 14.43 2.83 7.30
CA HIS A 98 13.37 3.82 7.35
C HIS A 98 12.32 3.51 8.43
N ALA A 99 11.97 2.23 8.61
CA ALA A 99 11.08 1.81 9.69
C ALA A 99 11.67 2.13 11.06
N LEU A 100 12.98 1.92 11.27
CA LEU A 100 13.67 2.28 12.51
C LEU A 100 13.74 3.80 12.71
N LEU A 101 14.07 4.55 11.65
CA LEU A 101 14.13 6.01 11.70
C LEU A 101 12.76 6.64 11.98
N TYR A 102 11.65 6.04 11.51
CA TYR A 102 10.29 6.46 11.85
C TYR A 102 9.98 6.35 13.36
N MET A 103 10.60 5.39 14.06
CA MET A 103 10.41 5.19 15.49
C MET A 103 11.17 6.22 16.34
N VAL A 104 12.15 6.91 15.76
CA VAL A 104 12.93 7.93 16.46
C VAL A 104 12.02 9.09 16.87
N PRO A 105 12.06 9.53 18.15
CA PRO A 105 11.16 10.55 18.68
C PRO A 105 11.59 11.98 18.29
N ILE A 106 11.88 12.19 17.01
CA ILE A 106 12.19 13.49 16.41
C ILE A 106 10.97 13.93 15.60
N GLY A 107 10.68 15.22 15.57
CA GLY A 107 9.50 15.75 14.88
C GLY A 107 8.21 15.72 15.72
N GLY A 108 7.11 16.14 15.11
CA GLY A 108 5.82 16.30 15.80
C GLY A 108 5.07 14.98 15.95
N ARG A 109 4.35 14.77 17.06
CA ARG A 109 3.39 13.67 17.20
C ARG A 109 1.98 14.19 16.94
N VAL A 110 1.32 13.65 15.92
CA VAL A 110 0.01 14.14 15.46
C VAL A 110 -1.03 13.04 15.63
N LYS A 111 -2.19 13.41 16.18
CA LYS A 111 -3.36 12.52 16.26
C LYS A 111 -4.02 12.42 14.89
N GLY A 112 -4.23 11.20 14.42
CA GLY A 112 -4.99 10.94 13.20
C GLY A 112 -6.50 11.12 13.38
N THR A 113 -7.26 10.64 12.41
CA THR A 113 -8.71 10.61 12.49
C THR A 113 -9.19 9.61 13.53
N LYS A 114 -10.38 9.86 14.11
CA LYS A 114 -11.02 8.93 15.02
C LYS A 114 -11.54 7.73 14.22
N LEU A 115 -11.08 6.54 14.59
CA LEU A 115 -11.51 5.28 14.00
C LEU A 115 -12.94 4.92 14.43
N ARG A 116 -13.56 3.99 13.71
CA ARG A 116 -14.92 3.47 14.03
C ARG A 116 -15.02 2.85 15.42
N ASN A 117 -13.94 2.27 15.93
CA ASN A 117 -13.88 1.75 17.30
C ASN A 117 -13.64 2.83 18.36
N GLY A 118 -13.65 4.11 17.97
CA GLY A 118 -13.46 5.26 18.83
C GLY A 118 -12.01 5.57 19.20
N LYS A 119 -11.05 4.72 18.82
CA LYS A 119 -9.62 4.96 19.05
C LYS A 119 -9.07 5.97 18.05
N THR A 120 -7.97 6.62 18.43
CA THR A 120 -7.22 7.54 17.55
C THR A 120 -5.75 7.15 17.60
N LEU A 121 -5.16 6.93 16.43
CA LEU A 121 -3.74 6.62 16.30
C LEU A 121 -2.91 7.91 16.36
N VAL A 122 -1.69 7.79 16.90
CA VAL A 122 -0.73 8.89 16.98
C VAL A 122 0.43 8.56 16.02
N TYR A 123 0.75 9.49 15.13
CA TYR A 123 1.77 9.33 14.11
C TYR A 123 2.96 10.24 14.38
N ASN A 124 4.17 9.71 14.21
CA ASN A 124 5.39 10.51 14.25
C ASN A 124 5.58 11.20 12.90
N MET A 125 5.57 12.52 12.88
CA MET A 125 5.75 13.34 11.67
C MET A 125 7.22 13.77 11.59
N ASN A 126 8.07 12.86 11.13
CA ASN A 126 9.53 13.06 11.08
C ASN A 126 10.16 12.93 9.69
N ALA A 127 9.33 12.76 8.64
CA ALA A 127 9.77 12.45 7.29
C ALA A 127 10.80 13.44 6.74
N VAL A 128 10.65 14.76 6.95
CA VAL A 128 11.61 15.76 6.46
C VAL A 128 12.97 15.61 7.14
N TYR A 129 13.01 15.36 8.44
CA TYR A 129 14.26 15.14 9.17
C TYR A 129 14.96 13.86 8.70
N VAL A 130 14.20 12.78 8.56
CA VAL A 130 14.70 11.49 8.07
C VAL A 130 15.23 11.63 6.64
N PHE A 131 14.50 12.32 5.76
CA PHE A 131 14.91 12.58 4.38
C PHE A 131 16.23 13.35 4.32
N VAL A 132 16.33 14.48 5.02
CA VAL A 132 17.56 15.29 5.04
C VAL A 132 18.73 14.49 5.62
N PHE A 133 18.50 13.77 6.72
CA PHE A 133 19.52 12.95 7.36
C PHE A 133 20.05 11.84 6.43
N THR A 134 19.17 11.03 5.83
CA THR A 134 19.58 9.92 4.97
C THR A 134 20.31 10.41 3.72
N HIS A 135 19.85 11.51 3.11
CA HIS A 135 20.50 12.09 1.94
C HIS A 135 21.83 12.76 2.28
N ALA A 136 21.95 13.43 3.43
CA ALA A 136 23.21 14.00 3.88
C ALA A 136 24.26 12.90 4.13
N VAL A 137 23.85 11.80 4.76
CA VAL A 137 24.73 10.64 4.98
C VAL A 137 25.15 10.01 3.64
N LEU A 138 24.20 9.72 2.75
CA LEU A 138 24.52 9.14 1.43
C LEU A 138 25.41 10.06 0.59
N GLY A 139 25.12 11.36 0.56
CA GLY A 139 25.95 12.36 -0.11
C GLY A 139 27.35 12.45 0.47
N GLY A 140 27.48 12.41 1.80
CA GLY A 140 28.76 12.36 2.48
C GLY A 140 29.57 11.11 2.14
N LEU A 141 28.94 9.93 2.16
CA LEU A 141 29.58 8.66 1.78
C LEU A 141 30.04 8.69 0.31
N HIS A 142 29.25 9.28 -0.58
CA HIS A 142 29.60 9.42 -1.98
C HIS A 142 30.76 10.38 -2.21
N TYR A 143 30.71 11.56 -1.60
CA TYR A 143 31.77 12.56 -1.71
C TYR A 143 33.13 12.03 -1.22
N ASN A 144 33.13 11.21 -0.17
CA ASN A 144 34.36 10.59 0.37
C ASN A 144 34.79 9.33 -0.39
N GLY A 145 34.12 8.95 -1.48
CA GLY A 145 34.45 7.77 -2.28
C GLY A 145 34.16 6.42 -1.58
N ILE A 146 33.45 6.43 -0.45
CA ILE A 146 33.11 5.22 0.31
C ILE A 146 31.97 4.47 -0.38
N PHE A 147 31.04 5.19 -1.01
CA PHE A 147 29.89 4.61 -1.69
C PHE A 147 29.62 5.25 -3.05
N CYS A 148 29.65 4.48 -4.13
CA CYS A 148 29.35 4.99 -5.46
C CYS A 148 27.85 4.89 -5.76
N LEU A 149 27.15 6.03 -5.73
CA LEU A 149 25.72 6.09 -6.06
C LEU A 149 25.42 5.65 -7.50
N ALA A 150 26.34 5.86 -8.45
CA ALA A 150 26.18 5.38 -9.82
C ALA A 150 26.08 3.84 -9.88
N GLY A 151 26.74 3.12 -8.96
CA GLY A 151 26.62 1.66 -8.88
C GLY A 151 25.20 1.18 -8.58
N LEU A 152 24.36 1.99 -7.92
CA LEU A 152 22.94 1.67 -7.74
C LEU A 152 22.15 1.80 -9.05
N ALA A 153 22.53 2.72 -9.93
CA ALA A 153 21.88 2.88 -11.23
C ALA A 153 22.14 1.67 -12.13
N GLU A 154 23.35 1.12 -12.11
CA GLU A 154 23.70 -0.13 -12.80
C GLU A 154 22.88 -1.34 -12.30
N MET A 155 22.39 -1.26 -11.06
CA MET A 155 21.55 -2.28 -10.43
C MET A 155 20.04 -2.06 -10.65
N PHE A 156 19.64 -1.15 -11.54
CA PHE A 156 18.23 -0.78 -11.69
C PHE A 156 17.31 -1.97 -11.99
N ALA A 157 17.68 -2.84 -12.93
CA ALA A 157 16.86 -4.01 -13.29
C ALA A 157 16.67 -5.01 -12.13
N PRO A 158 17.72 -5.48 -11.43
CA PRO A 158 17.54 -6.36 -10.28
C PRO A 158 16.79 -5.69 -9.12
N LEU A 159 16.96 -4.38 -8.89
CA LEU A 159 16.18 -3.62 -7.89
C LEU A 159 14.70 -3.55 -8.29
N MET A 160 14.36 -3.21 -9.53
CA MET A 160 12.98 -3.22 -10.01
C MET A 160 12.28 -4.58 -9.79
N ILE A 161 12.96 -5.69 -10.10
CA ILE A 161 12.42 -7.04 -9.88
C ILE A 161 12.31 -7.34 -8.38
N ALA A 162 13.30 -6.96 -7.57
CA ALA A 162 13.26 -7.10 -6.12
C ALA A 162 12.07 -6.34 -5.51
N SER A 163 11.86 -5.08 -5.89
CA SER A 163 10.72 -4.25 -5.48
C SER A 163 9.37 -4.92 -5.80
N ILE A 164 9.22 -5.52 -6.99
CA ILE A 164 8.00 -6.25 -7.37
C ILE A 164 7.79 -7.47 -6.44
N ILE A 165 8.84 -8.25 -6.19
CA ILE A 165 8.77 -9.43 -5.31
C ILE A 165 8.45 -9.02 -3.88
N ILE A 166 9.15 -8.03 -3.33
CA ILE A 166 8.99 -7.55 -1.96
C ILE A 166 7.58 -7.00 -1.75
N SER A 167 7.12 -6.10 -2.62
CA SER A 167 5.77 -5.51 -2.51
C SER A 167 4.67 -6.57 -2.65
N THR A 168 4.82 -7.52 -3.57
CA THR A 168 3.88 -8.65 -3.72
C THR A 168 3.85 -9.50 -2.45
N GLY A 169 5.03 -9.87 -1.92
CA GLY A 169 5.15 -10.65 -0.69
C GLY A 169 4.57 -9.93 0.52
N MET A 170 4.84 -8.63 0.68
CA MET A 170 4.27 -7.81 1.75
C MET A 170 2.74 -7.73 1.64
N SER A 171 2.18 -7.54 0.45
CA SER A 171 0.73 -7.54 0.24
C SER A 171 0.09 -8.87 0.62
N ILE A 172 0.72 -10.01 0.31
CA ILE A 172 0.28 -11.34 0.77
C ILE A 172 0.30 -11.42 2.29
N VAL A 173 1.41 -11.03 2.93
CA VAL A 173 1.53 -11.05 4.40
C VAL A 173 0.47 -10.18 5.05
N LEU A 174 0.25 -8.95 4.57
CA LEU A 174 -0.76 -8.03 5.12
C LEU A 174 -2.18 -8.57 4.92
N TYR A 175 -2.47 -9.14 3.76
CA TYR A 175 -3.78 -9.75 3.51
C TYR A 175 -4.04 -10.93 4.45
N LEU A 176 -3.06 -11.83 4.62
CA LEU A 176 -3.17 -12.94 5.56
C LEU A 176 -3.26 -12.47 7.02
N ALA A 177 -2.47 -11.45 7.39
CA ALA A 177 -2.51 -10.84 8.72
C ALA A 177 -3.89 -10.28 9.06
N SER A 178 -4.67 -9.81 8.07
CA SER A 178 -6.04 -9.31 8.32
C SER A 178 -6.99 -10.36 8.91
N PHE A 179 -6.67 -11.65 8.79
CA PHE A 179 -7.46 -12.76 9.36
C PHE A 179 -7.01 -13.19 10.77
N ARG A 180 -5.98 -12.55 11.33
CA ARG A 180 -5.38 -12.94 12.62
C ARG A 180 -6.35 -12.92 13.81
N ALA A 181 -7.36 -12.04 13.79
CA ALA A 181 -8.36 -11.96 14.84
C ALA A 181 -9.67 -11.31 14.35
N PRO A 182 -10.85 -11.69 14.89
CA PRO A 182 -12.12 -11.04 14.58
C PRO A 182 -12.18 -9.56 14.98
N THR A 183 -11.32 -9.14 15.91
CA THR A 183 -11.22 -7.76 16.41
C THR A 183 -10.45 -6.83 15.48
N VAL A 184 -9.82 -7.36 14.42
CA VAL A 184 -9.16 -6.54 13.40
C VAL A 184 -10.21 -5.62 12.78
N LEU A 185 -9.91 -4.33 12.74
CA LEU A 185 -10.78 -3.35 12.10
C LEU A 185 -10.53 -3.44 10.60
N LEU A 186 -11.56 -3.76 9.81
CA LEU A 186 -11.43 -4.00 8.38
C LEU A 186 -11.71 -2.73 7.59
N SER A 187 -10.99 -2.49 6.50
CA SER A 187 -11.24 -1.35 5.62
C SER A 187 -12.68 -1.41 5.06
N LEU A 188 -13.26 -0.24 4.77
CA LEU A 188 -14.63 -0.17 4.24
C LEU A 188 -14.73 -0.71 2.81
N GLY A 189 -13.64 -0.65 2.04
CA GLY A 189 -13.58 -1.15 0.66
C GLY A 189 -13.15 -2.62 0.54
N GLY A 190 -12.42 -3.16 1.52
CA GLY A 190 -11.81 -4.51 1.45
C GLY A 190 -12.53 -5.57 2.28
N ASN A 191 -13.85 -5.44 2.49
CA ASN A 191 -14.66 -6.44 3.20
C ASN A 191 -15.88 -6.88 2.37
N THR A 192 -15.68 -7.15 1.08
CA THR A 192 -16.71 -7.65 0.16
C THR A 192 -16.97 -9.14 0.35
N GLY A 193 -15.95 -9.91 0.78
CA GLY A 193 -15.99 -11.36 0.78
C GLY A 193 -15.50 -12.02 -0.51
N ASN A 194 -15.13 -11.23 -1.53
CA ASN A 194 -14.38 -11.72 -2.67
C ASN A 194 -12.88 -11.59 -2.37
N PRO A 195 -12.12 -12.71 -2.25
CA PRO A 195 -10.71 -12.63 -1.85
C PRO A 195 -9.81 -11.85 -2.80
N VAL A 196 -10.09 -11.89 -4.10
CA VAL A 196 -9.29 -11.20 -5.12
C VAL A 196 -9.48 -9.69 -5.01
N TYR A 197 -10.73 -9.26 -4.84
CA TYR A 197 -11.04 -7.84 -4.67
C TYR A 197 -10.55 -7.31 -3.32
N ASP A 198 -10.77 -8.07 -2.23
CA ASP A 198 -10.33 -7.69 -0.89
C ASP A 198 -8.79 -7.66 -0.77
N PHE A 199 -8.07 -8.47 -1.57
CA PHE A 199 -6.61 -8.42 -1.69
C PHE A 199 -6.14 -7.11 -2.33
N TRP A 200 -6.74 -6.73 -3.47
CA TRP A 200 -6.41 -5.48 -4.18
C TRP A 200 -6.69 -4.24 -3.32
N MET A 201 -7.85 -4.18 -2.65
CA MET A 201 -8.23 -3.03 -1.83
C MET A 201 -7.48 -2.95 -0.50
N GLY A 202 -6.96 -4.08 0.00
CA GLY A 202 -6.44 -4.20 1.35
C GLY A 202 -7.56 -4.35 2.38
N ARG A 203 -7.49 -5.41 3.18
CA ARG A 203 -8.59 -5.83 4.07
C ARG A 203 -8.50 -5.25 5.48
N GLU A 204 -7.31 -5.13 6.05
CA GLU A 204 -7.10 -4.52 7.38
C GLU A 204 -7.01 -2.99 7.28
N LEU A 205 -7.55 -2.28 8.28
CA LEU A 205 -7.46 -0.82 8.40
C LEU A 205 -6.33 -0.41 9.35
N ASN A 206 -5.34 0.30 8.82
CA ASN A 206 -4.21 0.98 9.49
C ASN A 206 -3.38 0.12 10.47
#